data_AF-A0AAU9T3Y9-F1
#
_entry.id   AF-A0AAU9T3Y9-F1
#
_cell.length_a   1.000
_cell.length_b   1.000
_cell.length_c   1.000
_cell.angle_alpha   90.00
_cell.angle_beta   90.00
_cell.angle_gamma   90.00
#
_symmetry.space_group_name_H-M   'P 1'
#
loop_
_entity.id
_entity.type
_entity.pdbx_description
1 polymer ?
#
loop_
_entity_poly.entity_id
_entity_poly.type
_entity_poly.pdbx_seq_one_letter_code
_entity_poly.pdbx_strand_id
1 'polypeptide(L)'
;MSNCEIRELGPWIGTMSRLRRLEVSRMAQLVSLPQLPYSVVELHAVGCESLERLDCSFPNPDIRLLDFTRCYKLNQEARDLIIQTPTTEFAVLPGGEVPECFPFRSSGSSVTVKLNQMPLGASTKFKACLVYAFDKDEGQYSRLMRGGCVYYSITSKQNAIGEFYKYIDFPFEKHLYVFEVEAVEVTSTELAFEFRCGPRKGKYYPDNGYKTEIKECGVLQL
;
A
#
# COMPACT_ATOMS: atom_id res chain seq x y z
N MET A 1 23.74 17.79 5.32
CA MET A 1 22.65 16.80 5.46
C MET A 1 23.04 15.89 6.60
N SER A 2 22.29 15.92 7.70
CA SER A 2 22.57 15.11 8.88
C SER A 2 22.23 13.64 8.57
N ASN A 3 23.24 12.82 8.38
CA ASN A 3 23.10 11.38 8.35
C ASN A 3 22.80 10.95 9.79
N CYS A 4 21.56 10.55 10.08
CA CYS A 4 21.19 10.16 11.43
C CYS A 4 21.80 8.77 11.69
N GLU A 5 22.82 8.69 12.54
CA GLU A 5 23.55 7.46 12.87
C GLU A 5 22.79 6.52 13.82
N ILE A 6 21.49 6.79 14.06
CA ILE A 6 20.67 6.00 14.96
C ILE A 6 20.42 4.62 14.31
N ARG A 7 20.93 3.58 14.97
CA ARG A 7 20.79 2.17 14.56
C ARG A 7 19.55 1.48 15.09
N GLU A 8 19.06 1.96 16.23
CA GLU A 8 17.93 1.40 16.95
C GLU A 8 17.13 2.55 17.57
N LEU A 9 15.82 2.45 17.50
CA LEU A 9 14.94 3.34 18.24
C LEU A 9 14.83 2.86 19.68
N GLY A 10 14.93 3.78 20.64
CA GLY A 10 14.88 3.43 22.06
C GLY A 10 13.50 2.89 22.47
N PRO A 11 13.44 2.06 23.53
CA PRO A 11 12.20 1.41 23.99
C PRO A 11 11.13 2.40 24.49
N TRP A 12 11.51 3.65 24.73
CA TRP A 12 10.61 4.73 25.14
C TRP A 12 9.51 5.03 24.12
N ILE A 13 9.68 4.68 22.84
CA ILE A 13 8.60 4.85 21.83
C ILE A 13 7.37 4.03 22.22
N GLY A 14 7.56 2.82 22.73
CA GLY A 14 6.47 1.95 23.17
C GLY A 14 5.69 2.51 24.36
N THR A 15 6.26 3.46 25.13
CA THR A 15 5.58 4.08 26.28
C THR A 15 4.77 5.33 25.90
N MET A 16 4.90 5.82 24.66
CA MET A 16 4.19 7.01 24.17
C MET A 16 2.73 6.66 23.80
N SER A 17 1.88 6.46 24.81
CA SER A 17 0.48 6.01 24.66
C SER A 17 -0.46 6.93 23.85
N ARG A 18 0.00 8.13 23.48
CA ARG A 18 -0.76 9.09 22.66
C ARG A 18 -0.12 9.32 21.28
N LEU A 19 0.94 8.59 20.94
CA LEU A 19 1.63 8.72 19.67
C LEU A 19 0.73 8.21 18.55
N ARG A 20 0.25 9.13 17.70
CA ARG A 20 -0.63 8.83 16.57
C ARG A 20 0.13 8.62 15.26
N ARG A 21 1.13 9.47 15.01
CA ARG A 21 1.97 9.42 13.82
C ARG A 21 3.42 9.24 14.24
N LEU A 22 4.10 8.25 13.67
CA LEU A 22 5.52 8.02 13.86
C LEU A 22 6.25 8.21 12.52
N GLU A 23 7.19 9.15 12.50
CA GLU A 23 8.03 9.47 11.34
C GLU A 23 9.48 9.06 11.63
N VAL A 24 10.00 8.16 10.80
CA VAL A 24 11.30 7.50 10.91
C VAL A 24 11.94 7.50 9.53
N SER A 25 12.14 8.70 8.97
CA SER A 25 12.61 8.85 7.59
C SER A 25 14.12 9.07 7.50
N ARG A 26 14.75 8.48 6.48
CA ARG A 26 16.18 8.64 6.12
C ARG A 26 17.13 8.21 7.23
N MET A 27 16.73 7.24 8.05
CA MET A 27 17.58 6.63 9.06
C MET A 27 18.35 5.48 8.42
N ALA A 28 19.42 5.83 7.69
CA ALA A 28 20.14 4.89 6.83
C ALA A 28 20.80 3.73 7.59
N GLN A 29 21.03 3.86 8.90
CA GLN A 29 21.61 2.80 9.73
C GLN A 29 20.58 2.05 10.60
N LEU A 30 19.29 2.41 10.55
CA LEU A 30 18.25 1.74 11.34
C LEU A 30 18.05 0.31 10.81
N VAL A 31 18.25 -0.70 11.66
CA VAL A 31 18.18 -2.12 11.25
C VAL A 31 16.84 -2.77 11.61
N SER A 32 16.22 -2.35 12.72
CA SER A 32 14.89 -2.81 13.09
C SER A 32 14.02 -1.73 13.73
N LEU A 33 12.71 -1.91 13.64
CA LEU A 33 11.73 -1.12 14.40
C LEU A 33 11.34 -1.86 15.68
N PRO A 34 11.37 -1.21 16.85
CA PRO A 34 10.92 -1.80 18.11
C PRO A 34 9.39 -1.82 18.18
N GLN A 35 8.85 -2.50 19.21
CA GLN A 35 7.42 -2.48 19.52
C GLN A 35 6.86 -1.05 19.52
N LEU A 36 5.77 -0.86 18.76
CA LEU A 36 5.08 0.41 18.62
C LEU A 36 3.89 0.48 19.59
N PRO A 37 3.55 1.68 20.10
CA PRO A 37 2.40 1.82 20.97
C PRO A 37 1.10 1.58 20.18
N TYR A 38 0.08 1.03 20.85
CA TYR A 38 -1.25 0.76 20.26
C TYR A 38 -1.90 2.02 19.66
N SER A 39 -1.50 3.23 20.07
CA SER A 39 -2.07 4.47 19.56
C SER A 39 -1.62 4.86 18.14
N VAL A 40 -0.58 4.21 17.59
CA VAL A 40 -0.06 4.56 16.25
C VAL A 40 -1.11 4.22 15.20
N VAL A 41 -1.45 5.20 14.38
CA VAL A 41 -2.35 5.07 13.22
C VAL A 41 -1.60 5.26 11.90
N GLU A 42 -0.44 5.92 11.92
CA GLU A 42 0.34 6.23 10.73
C GLU A 42 1.84 6.05 11.03
N LEU A 43 2.52 5.22 10.23
CA LEU A 43 3.96 5.02 10.28
C LEU A 43 4.59 5.39 8.94
N HIS A 44 5.54 6.31 8.97
CA HIS A 44 6.34 6.68 7.81
C HIS A 44 7.82 6.35 8.07
N ALA A 45 8.28 5.26 7.48
CA ALA A 45 9.67 4.81 7.47
C ALA A 45 10.24 4.93 6.04
N VAL A 46 10.49 6.16 5.58
CA VAL A 46 10.88 6.40 4.18
C VAL A 46 12.39 6.52 4.04
N GLY A 47 13.00 5.68 3.19
CA GLY A 47 14.44 5.73 2.90
C GLY A 47 15.32 5.18 4.04
N CYS A 48 14.81 4.23 4.82
CA CYS A 48 15.60 3.49 5.79
C CYS A 48 16.26 2.29 5.09
N GLU A 49 17.38 2.54 4.41
CA GLU A 49 18.02 1.58 3.50
C GLU A 49 18.60 0.34 4.20
N SER A 50 18.87 0.43 5.52
CA SER A 50 19.33 -0.71 6.32
C SER A 50 18.22 -1.44 7.08
N LEU A 51 16.96 -1.01 6.95
CA LEU A 51 15.86 -1.59 7.72
C LEU A 51 15.55 -2.99 7.21
N GLU A 52 15.77 -3.98 8.07
CA GLU A 52 15.67 -5.40 7.75
C GLU A 52 14.48 -6.06 8.45
N ARG A 53 14.22 -5.70 9.71
CA ARG A 53 13.27 -6.40 10.58
C ARG A 53 12.26 -5.46 11.22
N LEU A 54 11.06 -5.99 11.46
CA LEU A 54 10.03 -5.34 12.25
C LEU A 54 9.84 -6.16 13.53
N ASP A 55 10.47 -5.73 14.61
CA ASP A 55 10.35 -6.36 15.93
C ASP A 55 9.07 -5.85 16.65
N CYS A 56 8.03 -5.55 15.88
CA CYS A 56 6.77 -4.94 16.29
C CYS A 56 5.56 -5.66 15.68
N SER A 57 4.39 -5.41 16.27
CA SER A 57 3.11 -5.71 15.64
C SER A 57 2.31 -4.41 15.44
N PHE A 58 1.26 -4.47 14.62
CA PHE A 58 0.33 -3.36 14.41
C PHE A 58 -1.03 -3.73 15.03
N PRO A 59 -1.15 -3.74 16.36
CA PRO A 59 -2.37 -4.21 17.04
C PRO A 59 -3.54 -3.23 16.92
N ASN A 60 -3.30 -2.00 16.46
CA ASN A 60 -4.33 -0.99 16.30
C ASN A 60 -5.22 -1.30 15.07
N PRO A 61 -6.51 -1.59 15.24
CA PRO A 61 -7.42 -1.82 14.12
C PRO A 61 -7.66 -0.55 13.28
N ASP A 62 -7.40 0.63 13.84
CA ASP A 62 -7.54 1.92 13.16
C ASP A 62 -6.26 2.34 12.43
N ILE A 63 -5.32 1.42 12.19
CA ILE A 63 -4.12 1.75 11.45
C ILE A 63 -4.48 2.12 10.01
N ARG A 64 -4.03 3.32 9.60
CA ARG A 64 -4.41 3.94 8.34
C ARG A 64 -3.36 3.68 7.28
N LEU A 65 -2.09 3.92 7.62
CA LEU A 65 -1.00 4.02 6.68
C LEU A 65 0.30 3.41 7.22
N LEU A 66 0.92 2.57 6.39
CA LEU A 66 2.26 2.04 6.59
C LEU A 66 3.12 2.39 5.37
N ASP A 67 4.11 3.26 5.53
CA ASP A 67 4.98 3.68 4.43
C ASP A 67 6.41 3.22 4.67
N PHE A 68 6.84 2.21 3.92
CA PHE A 68 8.20 1.66 3.92
C PHE A 68 8.94 1.93 2.60
N THR A 69 8.55 3.00 1.91
CA THR A 69 9.20 3.43 0.67
C THR A 69 10.73 3.42 0.81
N ARG A 70 11.44 2.80 -0.13
CA ARG A 70 12.91 2.69 -0.19
C ARG A 70 13.56 1.93 0.98
N CYS A 71 12.80 1.13 1.74
CA CYS A 71 13.36 0.19 2.74
C CYS A 71 13.77 -1.15 2.08
N TYR A 72 14.73 -1.11 1.16
CA TYR A 72 15.01 -2.22 0.23
C TYR A 72 15.52 -3.51 0.88
N LYS A 73 15.95 -3.46 2.14
CA LYS A 73 16.46 -4.63 2.89
C LYS A 73 15.42 -5.33 3.75
N LEU A 74 14.15 -4.92 3.73
CA LEU A 74 13.10 -5.57 4.49
C LEU A 74 13.07 -7.08 4.17
N ASN A 75 13.20 -7.89 5.22
CA ASN A 75 13.16 -9.34 5.10
C ASN A 75 11.74 -9.84 4.79
N GLN A 76 11.61 -11.12 4.44
CA GLN A 76 10.31 -11.67 4.03
C GLN A 76 9.26 -11.60 5.15
N GLU A 77 9.64 -11.87 6.40
CA GLU A 77 8.74 -11.78 7.56
C GLU A 77 8.16 -10.38 7.76
N ALA A 78 8.99 -9.34 7.64
CA ALA A 78 8.55 -7.96 7.72
C ALA A 78 7.61 -7.59 6.57
N ARG A 79 7.91 -8.04 5.35
CA ARG A 79 7.06 -7.81 4.18
C ARG A 79 5.70 -8.48 4.35
N ASP A 80 5.68 -9.73 4.81
CA ASP A 80 4.46 -10.48 5.08
C ASP A 80 3.62 -9.82 6.17
N LEU A 81 4.25 -9.35 7.25
CA LEU A 81 3.58 -8.59 8.31
C LEU A 81 2.92 -7.32 7.76
N ILE A 82 3.62 -6.53 6.94
CA ILE A 82 3.08 -5.31 6.33
C ILE A 82 1.88 -5.66 5.42
N ILE A 83 2.02 -6.68 4.57
CA ILE A 83 0.96 -7.11 3.65
C ILE A 83 -0.26 -7.61 4.41
N GLN A 84 -0.07 -8.40 5.48
CA GLN A 84 -1.16 -8.98 6.26
C GLN A 84 -1.86 -7.96 7.15
N THR A 85 -1.16 -6.90 7.57
CA THR A 85 -1.73 -5.84 8.40
C THR A 85 -2.92 -5.17 7.70
N PRO A 86 -4.12 -5.14 8.32
CA PRO A 86 -5.26 -4.42 7.77
C PRO A 86 -4.99 -2.92 7.83
N THR A 87 -5.16 -2.20 6.73
CA THR A 87 -4.97 -0.75 6.67
C THR A 87 -6.17 -0.08 6.03
N THR A 88 -6.66 1.01 6.62
CA THR A 88 -7.83 1.72 6.04
C THR A 88 -7.48 2.54 4.81
N GLU A 89 -6.23 3.01 4.68
CA GLU A 89 -5.75 3.73 3.49
C GLU A 89 -4.92 2.82 2.59
N PHE A 90 -3.64 2.62 2.92
CA PHE A 90 -2.74 1.74 2.18
C PHE A 90 -1.48 1.38 2.99
N ALA A 91 -0.77 0.38 2.53
CA ALA A 91 0.61 0.10 2.87
C ALA A 91 1.47 0.16 1.60
N VAL A 92 2.68 0.73 1.71
CA VAL A 92 3.67 0.72 0.62
C VAL A 92 4.98 0.13 1.11
N LEU A 93 5.55 -0.77 0.31
CA LEU A 93 6.80 -1.47 0.62
C LEU A 93 7.54 -1.86 -0.67
N PRO A 94 8.84 -2.14 -0.63
CA PRO A 94 9.57 -2.61 -1.79
C PRO A 94 9.09 -3.97 -2.32
N GLY A 95 8.98 -4.06 -3.64
CA GLY A 95 8.64 -5.26 -4.39
C GLY A 95 8.33 -4.95 -5.86
N GLY A 96 8.91 -5.71 -6.78
CA GLY A 96 8.80 -5.48 -8.22
C GLY A 96 7.68 -6.25 -8.93
N GLU A 97 7.02 -7.15 -8.21
CA GLU A 97 6.04 -8.12 -8.69
C GLU A 97 5.03 -8.41 -7.57
N VAL A 98 3.80 -8.73 -7.94
CA VAL A 98 2.75 -9.06 -6.96
C VAL A 98 3.12 -10.37 -6.23
N PRO A 99 3.10 -10.40 -4.88
CA PRO A 99 3.45 -11.58 -4.11
C PRO A 99 2.55 -12.80 -4.37
N GLU A 100 3.07 -14.01 -4.17
CA GLU A 100 2.32 -15.26 -4.37
C GLU A 100 1.13 -15.45 -3.42
N CYS A 101 1.10 -14.72 -2.30
CA CYS A 101 -0.04 -14.74 -1.39
C CYS A 101 -1.32 -14.10 -1.99
N PHE A 102 -1.23 -13.45 -3.16
CA PHE A 102 -2.37 -12.99 -3.94
C PHE A 102 -2.75 -14.05 -4.99
N PRO A 103 -3.80 -14.86 -4.75
CA PRO A 103 -4.15 -15.98 -5.61
C PRO A 103 -4.68 -15.54 -6.98
N PHE A 104 -5.31 -14.35 -7.05
CA PHE A 104 -5.78 -13.76 -8.28
C PHE A 104 -4.82 -12.65 -8.68
N ARG A 105 -4.10 -12.83 -9.79
CA ARG A 105 -3.14 -11.85 -10.30
C ARG A 105 -3.22 -11.74 -11.81
N SER A 106 -2.89 -10.57 -12.33
CA SER A 106 -2.95 -10.29 -13.76
C SER A 106 -1.91 -9.23 -14.12
N SER A 107 -1.35 -9.36 -15.32
CA SER A 107 -0.57 -8.27 -15.93
C SER A 107 -1.51 -7.12 -16.28
N GLY A 108 -1.11 -5.90 -15.98
CA GLY A 108 -1.92 -4.71 -16.19
C GLY A 108 -2.83 -4.38 -15.01
N SER A 109 -3.93 -3.70 -15.32
CA SER A 109 -4.72 -2.96 -14.34
C SER A 109 -6.05 -3.61 -13.96
N SER A 110 -6.31 -4.84 -14.39
CA SER A 110 -7.56 -5.53 -14.08
C SER A 110 -7.38 -7.02 -13.81
N VAL A 111 -8.23 -7.54 -12.92
CA VAL A 111 -8.21 -8.94 -12.51
C VAL A 111 -9.62 -9.43 -12.18
N THR A 112 -9.92 -10.66 -12.61
CA THR A 112 -11.18 -11.33 -12.30
C THR A 112 -10.98 -12.31 -11.16
N VAL A 113 -11.83 -12.19 -10.14
CA VAL A 113 -11.87 -13.04 -8.96
C VAL A 113 -13.05 -14.00 -9.05
N LYS A 114 -12.78 -15.29 -8.90
CA LYS A 114 -13.81 -16.34 -8.83
C LYS A 114 -13.92 -16.85 -7.41
N LEU A 115 -15.04 -16.52 -6.76
CA LEU A 115 -15.39 -16.97 -5.43
C LEU A 115 -15.88 -18.42 -5.49
N ASN A 116 -15.52 -19.20 -4.46
CA ASN A 116 -15.95 -20.60 -4.35
C ASN A 116 -17.45 -20.74 -4.09
N GLN A 117 -18.04 -19.75 -3.42
CA GLN A 117 -19.46 -19.71 -3.09
C GLN A 117 -19.93 -18.26 -3.02
N MET A 118 -21.26 -18.07 -3.06
CA MET A 118 -21.84 -16.75 -2.89
C MET A 118 -21.56 -16.20 -1.48
N PRO A 119 -21.18 -14.92 -1.35
CA PRO A 119 -21.07 -14.29 -0.04
C PRO A 119 -22.40 -14.31 0.70
N LEU A 120 -22.36 -14.66 1.98
CA LEU A 120 -23.53 -14.67 2.87
C LEU A 120 -23.76 -13.32 3.57
N GLY A 121 -22.74 -12.46 3.62
CA GLY A 121 -22.78 -11.16 4.28
C GLY A 121 -23.21 -10.02 3.36
N ALA A 122 -23.51 -8.86 3.97
CA ALA A 122 -23.84 -7.63 3.24
C ALA A 122 -22.68 -7.12 2.37
N SER A 123 -21.44 -7.46 2.75
CA SER A 123 -20.23 -7.13 2.01
C SER A 123 -19.19 -8.23 2.09
N THR A 124 -18.26 -8.21 1.13
CA THR A 124 -17.07 -9.06 1.07
C THR A 124 -15.84 -8.18 0.97
N LYS A 125 -14.85 -8.42 1.84
CA LYS A 125 -13.61 -7.68 1.84
C LYS A 125 -12.55 -8.40 1.04
N PHE A 126 -11.69 -7.61 0.42
CA PHE A 126 -10.55 -8.07 -0.33
C PHE A 126 -9.36 -7.18 -0.03
N LYS A 127 -8.17 -7.70 -0.29
CA LYS A 127 -6.92 -6.97 -0.28
C LYS A 127 -6.41 -6.90 -1.71
N ALA A 128 -6.16 -5.69 -2.20
CA ALA A 128 -5.56 -5.45 -3.49
C ALA A 128 -4.06 -5.15 -3.33
N CYS A 129 -3.26 -5.57 -4.30
CA CYS A 129 -1.84 -5.23 -4.42
C CYS A 129 -1.54 -4.76 -5.84
N LEU A 130 -0.93 -3.58 -5.96
CA LEU A 130 -0.58 -2.99 -7.25
C LEU A 130 0.93 -2.78 -7.36
N VAL A 131 1.44 -3.00 -8.57
CA VAL A 131 2.81 -2.67 -8.96
C VAL A 131 2.77 -1.69 -10.13
N TYR A 132 3.56 -0.63 -10.01
CA TYR A 132 3.60 0.46 -10.99
C TYR A 132 4.78 0.32 -11.95
N ALA A 133 4.56 0.74 -13.20
CA ALA A 133 5.61 1.05 -14.16
C ALA A 133 5.63 2.56 -14.42
N PHE A 134 6.83 3.08 -14.63
CA PHE A 134 7.07 4.48 -15.01
C PHE A 134 7.84 4.50 -16.31
N ASP A 135 7.55 5.51 -17.12
CA ASP A 135 8.37 5.79 -18.29
C ASP A 135 9.68 6.48 -17.85
N LYS A 136 10.79 6.17 -18.52
CA LYS A 136 12.14 6.38 -17.99
C LYS A 136 12.66 7.81 -18.19
N ASP A 137 12.41 8.74 -17.27
CA ASP A 137 13.20 9.99 -17.24
C ASP A 137 13.55 10.46 -15.83
N GLU A 138 14.10 9.56 -15.00
CA GLU A 138 14.40 9.63 -13.55
C GLU A 138 14.87 11.00 -12.97
N GLY A 139 15.39 11.92 -13.78
CA GLY A 139 15.97 13.19 -13.33
C GLY A 139 15.00 14.27 -12.83
N GLN A 140 13.73 14.28 -13.25
CA GLN A 140 12.74 15.31 -12.85
C GLN A 140 11.50 14.79 -12.09
N TYR A 141 11.32 13.47 -12.01
CA TYR A 141 10.10 12.82 -11.47
C TYR A 141 9.83 13.12 -9.99
N SER A 142 10.88 13.38 -9.20
CA SER A 142 10.76 13.48 -7.74
C SER A 142 10.15 14.79 -7.21
N ARG A 143 9.96 15.82 -8.05
CA ARG A 143 9.56 17.16 -7.58
C ARG A 143 8.14 17.60 -7.91
N LEU A 144 7.45 16.95 -8.86
CA LEU A 144 6.22 17.53 -9.45
C LEU A 144 4.90 16.80 -9.14
N MET A 145 4.91 15.51 -8.76
CA MET A 145 3.66 14.79 -8.45
C MET A 145 3.29 14.89 -6.97
N ARG A 146 2.72 16.00 -6.50
CA ARG A 146 2.17 16.12 -5.13
C ARG A 146 0.91 15.24 -4.93
N GLY A 147 1.10 13.94 -4.77
CA GLY A 147 0.06 12.96 -4.43
C GLY A 147 -0.80 12.52 -5.61
N GLY A 148 -1.08 11.22 -5.66
CA GLY A 148 -1.93 10.58 -6.66
C GLY A 148 -3.14 9.89 -6.03
N CYS A 149 -3.99 9.33 -6.88
CA CYS A 149 -5.06 8.45 -6.47
C CYS A 149 -4.98 7.14 -7.26
N VAL A 150 -5.34 6.05 -6.58
CA VAL A 150 -5.81 4.84 -7.24
C VAL A 150 -7.31 4.91 -7.25
N TYR A 151 -7.88 4.93 -8.44
CA TYR A 151 -9.30 4.70 -8.65
C TYR A 151 -9.51 3.20 -8.85
N TYR A 152 -10.59 2.66 -8.32
CA TYR A 152 -10.95 1.29 -8.59
C TYR A 152 -12.45 1.12 -8.72
N SER A 153 -12.86 0.19 -9.57
CA SER A 153 -14.25 -0.22 -9.71
C SER A 153 -14.37 -1.73 -9.57
N ILE A 154 -15.46 -2.16 -8.94
CA ILE A 154 -15.79 -3.57 -8.79
C ILE A 154 -17.08 -3.82 -9.55
N THR A 155 -17.10 -4.83 -10.42
CA THR A 155 -18.30 -5.26 -11.13
C THR A 155 -18.65 -6.69 -10.76
N SER A 156 -19.93 -6.94 -10.54
CA SER A 156 -20.50 -8.27 -10.33
C SER A 156 -21.37 -8.59 -11.55
N LYS A 157 -20.89 -9.48 -12.42
CA LYS A 157 -21.41 -9.66 -13.79
C LYS A 157 -21.39 -8.35 -14.60
N GLN A 158 -22.55 -7.70 -14.73
CA GLN A 158 -22.78 -6.47 -15.50
C GLN A 158 -23.19 -5.30 -14.61
N ASN A 159 -23.36 -5.54 -13.31
CA ASN A 159 -23.72 -4.51 -12.35
C ASN A 159 -22.44 -3.93 -11.73
N ALA A 160 -22.24 -2.63 -11.92
CA ALA A 160 -21.20 -1.90 -11.20
C ALA A 160 -21.61 -1.80 -9.72
N ILE A 161 -20.75 -2.30 -8.82
CA ILE A 161 -20.93 -2.17 -7.37
C ILE A 161 -20.60 -0.74 -6.94
N GLY A 162 -19.58 -0.15 -7.54
CA GLY A 162 -19.21 1.25 -7.30
C GLY A 162 -17.87 1.63 -7.90
N GLU A 163 -17.63 2.94 -7.93
CA GLU A 163 -16.33 3.54 -8.22
C GLU A 163 -15.80 4.21 -6.96
N PHE A 164 -14.57 3.87 -6.59
CA PHE A 164 -13.93 4.30 -5.36
C PHE A 164 -12.53 4.82 -5.65
N TYR A 165 -11.91 5.44 -4.64
CA TYR A 165 -10.52 5.83 -4.74
C TYR A 165 -9.79 5.75 -3.39
N LYS A 166 -8.48 5.53 -3.46
CA LYS A 166 -7.54 5.70 -2.33
C LYS A 166 -6.52 6.77 -2.69
N TYR A 167 -6.14 7.58 -1.71
CA TYR A 167 -4.98 8.45 -1.87
C TYR A 167 -3.73 7.60 -1.78
N ILE A 168 -2.82 7.76 -2.73
CA ILE A 168 -1.49 7.17 -2.68
C ILE A 168 -0.47 8.30 -2.85
N ASP A 169 0.46 8.37 -1.92
CA ASP A 169 1.55 9.33 -2.00
C ASP A 169 2.64 8.75 -2.89
N PHE A 170 2.98 9.49 -3.96
CA PHE A 170 4.09 9.26 -4.89
C PHE A 170 4.31 7.79 -5.26
N PRO A 171 3.66 7.26 -6.31
CA PRO A 171 3.99 5.90 -6.71
C PRO A 171 5.48 5.84 -7.08
N PHE A 172 6.15 4.78 -6.64
CA PHE A 172 7.58 4.50 -6.86
C PHE A 172 7.69 3.22 -7.68
N GLU A 173 8.64 3.20 -8.60
CA GLU A 173 9.02 1.96 -9.28
C GLU A 173 9.42 0.89 -8.26
N LYS A 174 9.10 -0.37 -8.56
CA LYS A 174 9.49 -1.53 -7.74
C LYS A 174 9.00 -1.45 -6.30
N HIS A 175 7.83 -0.86 -6.10
CA HIS A 175 7.10 -0.88 -4.84
C HIS A 175 5.71 -1.51 -5.03
N LEU A 176 5.27 -2.18 -3.98
CA LEU A 176 3.93 -2.74 -3.83
C LEU A 176 3.05 -1.73 -3.11
N TYR A 177 1.84 -1.53 -3.62
CA TYR A 177 0.81 -0.71 -2.98
C TYR A 177 -0.33 -1.64 -2.58
N VAL A 178 -0.50 -1.83 -1.28
CA VAL A 178 -1.44 -2.80 -0.72
C VAL A 178 -2.55 -2.05 0.02
N PHE A 179 -3.81 -2.37 -0.26
CA PHE A 179 -4.94 -1.72 0.42
C PHE A 179 -6.18 -2.61 0.42
N GLU A 180 -7.07 -2.39 1.39
CA GLU A 180 -8.34 -3.10 1.45
C GLU A 180 -9.40 -2.45 0.56
N VAL A 181 -10.18 -3.30 -0.10
CA VAL A 181 -11.36 -2.94 -0.90
C VAL A 181 -12.55 -3.79 -0.46
N GLU A 182 -13.75 -3.24 -0.58
CA GLU A 182 -14.98 -3.88 -0.11
C GLU A 182 -16.00 -3.90 -1.24
N ALA A 183 -16.53 -5.09 -1.53
CA ALA A 183 -17.63 -5.29 -2.47
C ALA A 183 -18.93 -5.45 -1.68
N VAL A 184 -19.88 -4.55 -1.88
CA VAL A 184 -21.19 -4.55 -1.22
C VAL A 184 -22.22 -5.14 -2.20
N GLU A 185 -23.24 -5.83 -1.69
CA GLU A 185 -24.35 -6.36 -2.50
C GLU A 185 -23.89 -7.24 -3.69
N VAL A 186 -22.96 -8.16 -3.41
CA VAL A 186 -22.43 -9.08 -4.43
C VAL A 186 -23.53 -10.00 -4.96
N THR A 187 -23.73 -10.00 -6.29
CA THR A 187 -24.79 -10.75 -6.99
C THR A 187 -24.26 -11.93 -7.83
N SER A 188 -22.95 -12.19 -7.76
CA SER A 188 -22.24 -13.17 -8.56
C SER A 188 -21.03 -13.72 -7.81
N THR A 189 -20.67 -14.97 -8.09
CA THR A 189 -19.39 -15.53 -7.64
C THR A 189 -18.21 -15.05 -8.48
N GLU A 190 -18.46 -14.43 -9.63
CA GLU A 190 -17.43 -13.81 -10.47
C GLU A 190 -17.47 -12.29 -10.33
N LEU A 191 -16.36 -11.72 -9.87
CA LEU A 191 -16.15 -10.28 -9.67
C LEU A 191 -14.99 -9.81 -10.54
N ALA A 192 -15.14 -8.69 -11.23
CA ALA A 192 -14.03 -8.05 -11.92
C ALA A 192 -13.61 -6.77 -11.21
N PHE A 193 -12.30 -6.64 -10.98
CA PHE A 193 -11.66 -5.49 -10.40
C PHE A 193 -10.90 -4.77 -11.50
N GLU A 194 -11.13 -3.47 -11.61
CA GLU A 194 -10.44 -2.57 -12.54
C GLU A 194 -9.81 -1.46 -11.71
N PHE A 195 -8.51 -1.23 -11.88
CA PHE A 195 -7.72 -0.23 -11.20
C PHE A 195 -7.23 0.81 -12.19
N ARG A 196 -7.16 2.07 -11.77
CA ARG A 196 -6.65 3.17 -12.60
C ARG A 196 -5.88 4.16 -11.76
N CYS A 197 -4.84 4.71 -12.34
CA CYS A 197 -4.04 5.75 -11.70
C CYS A 197 -4.52 7.10 -12.20
N GLY A 198 -4.59 8.08 -11.31
CA GLY A 198 -4.95 9.41 -11.71
C GLY A 198 -4.51 10.48 -10.73
N PRO A 199 -4.67 11.75 -11.11
CA PRO A 199 -4.38 12.86 -10.23
C PRO A 199 -5.29 12.82 -9.01
N ARG A 200 -4.82 13.45 -7.93
CA ARG A 200 -5.61 13.64 -6.72
C ARG A 200 -6.92 14.36 -7.07
N LYS A 201 -8.06 13.78 -6.69
CA LYS A 201 -9.39 14.36 -6.96
C LYS A 201 -9.44 15.83 -6.53
N GLY A 202 -9.88 16.71 -7.43
CA GLY A 202 -10.00 18.15 -7.19
C GLY A 202 -8.71 18.97 -7.39
N LYS A 203 -7.61 18.36 -7.84
CA LYS A 203 -6.41 19.08 -8.27
C LYS A 203 -6.17 18.90 -9.76
N TYR A 204 -6.15 20.02 -10.48
CA TYR A 204 -5.67 20.06 -11.86
C TYR A 204 -4.15 20.17 -11.81
N TYR A 205 -3.46 19.15 -12.32
CA TYR A 205 -2.05 19.24 -12.62
C TYR A 205 -1.94 19.44 -14.13
N PRO A 206 -1.13 20.41 -14.61
CA PRO A 206 -0.82 20.48 -16.03
C PRO A 206 -0.29 19.11 -16.46
N ASP A 207 -0.71 18.66 -17.64
CA ASP A 207 -0.23 17.41 -18.21
C ASP A 207 1.28 17.52 -18.41
N ASN A 208 2.02 16.86 -17.53
CA ASN A 208 3.48 16.88 -17.59
C ASN A 208 4.00 15.82 -18.58
N GLY A 209 3.12 15.13 -19.32
CA GLY A 209 3.46 14.09 -20.30
C GLY A 209 3.83 12.74 -19.67
N TYR A 210 3.83 12.63 -18.33
CA TYR A 210 4.21 11.42 -17.62
C TYR A 210 3.01 10.50 -17.42
N LYS A 211 3.11 9.27 -17.94
CA LYS A 211 2.13 8.21 -17.72
C LYS A 211 2.60 7.28 -16.62
N THR A 212 1.82 7.19 -15.57
CA THR A 212 1.94 6.15 -14.56
C THR A 212 0.97 5.04 -14.92
N GLU A 213 1.50 3.84 -15.15
CA GLU A 213 0.71 2.68 -15.54
C GLU A 213 0.81 1.58 -14.48
N ILE A 214 -0.26 0.80 -14.33
CA ILE A 214 -0.25 -0.38 -13.46
C ILE A 214 0.35 -1.52 -14.28
N LYS A 215 1.54 -1.96 -13.86
CA LYS A 215 2.27 -3.07 -14.49
C LYS A 215 1.60 -4.40 -14.17
N GLU A 216 1.19 -4.57 -12.92
CA GLU A 216 0.64 -5.81 -12.39
C GLU A 216 -0.31 -5.50 -11.24
N CYS A 217 -1.38 -6.28 -11.12
CA CYS A 217 -2.30 -6.22 -10.01
C CYS A 217 -2.63 -7.61 -9.48
N GLY A 218 -2.95 -7.69 -8.19
CA GLY A 218 -3.50 -8.89 -7.58
C GLY A 218 -4.50 -8.60 -6.49
N VAL A 219 -5.33 -9.60 -6.21
CA VAL A 219 -6.43 -9.55 -5.25
C VAL A 219 -6.45 -10.83 -4.43
N LEU A 220 -6.67 -10.68 -3.13
CA LEU A 220 -6.87 -11.73 -2.14
C LEU A 220 -8.20 -11.48 -1.43
N GLN A 221 -9.04 -12.51 -1.28
CA GLN A 221 -10.25 -12.41 -0.46
C GLN A 221 -9.87 -12.53 1.03
N LEU A 222 -10.45 -11.68 1.88
CA LEU A 222 -10.23 -11.64 3.33
C LEU A 222 -11.30 -12.43 4.11
#